data_AF-A0A2Z6UKL8-F1
#
_entry.id   AF-A0A2Z6UKL8-F1
#
_cell.length_a   1.000
_cell.length_b   1.000
_cell.length_c   1.000
_cell.angle_alpha   90.00
_cell.angle_beta   90.00
_cell.angle_gamma   90.00
#
_symmetry.space_group_name_H-M   'P 1'
#
loop_
_entity.id
_entity.type
_entity.pdbx_description
1 polymer ?
#
loop_
_entity_poly.entity_id
_entity_poly.type
_entity_poly.pdbx_seq_one_letter_code
_entity_poly.pdbx_strand_id
1 'polypeptide(L)'
;MTLIQKYVKYVNDASFVITELVILLPICVVAYLFYPDVEFTLRLLIFGIIASAVSLFHIFLGVIAIINNDVMGTLNFLVIPIIVFGALVYLGYR
;
A
#
# COMPACT_ATOMS: atom_id res chain seq x y z
N MET A 1 13.67 -9.31 -18.37
CA MET A 1 12.72 -8.76 -17.37
C MET A 1 13.37 -8.83 -15.99
N THR A 2 13.57 -7.68 -15.35
CA THR A 2 14.06 -7.58 -13.96
C THR A 2 12.97 -8.01 -12.96
N LEU A 3 13.32 -8.22 -11.68
CA LEU A 3 12.35 -8.55 -10.62
C LEU A 3 11.28 -7.47 -10.48
N ILE A 4 11.67 -6.19 -10.53
CA ILE A 4 10.74 -5.06 -10.51
C ILE A 4 9.78 -5.12 -11.70
N GLN A 5 10.29 -5.37 -12.91
CA GLN A 5 9.44 -5.48 -14.10
C GLN A 5 8.47 -6.68 -14.03
N LYS A 6 8.91 -7.81 -13.45
CA LYS A 6 8.03 -8.96 -13.19
C LYS A 6 6.93 -8.63 -12.21
N TYR A 7 7.26 -7.90 -11.14
CA TYR A 7 6.32 -7.48 -10.13
C TYR A 7 5.28 -6.48 -10.68
N VAL A 8 5.74 -5.42 -11.36
CA VAL A 8 4.86 -4.42 -11.98
C VAL A 8 3.90 -5.09 -12.96
N LYS A 9 4.42 -5.99 -13.80
CA LYS A 9 3.59 -6.77 -14.73
C LYS A 9 2.57 -7.63 -13.98
N TYR A 10 2.98 -8.36 -12.95
CA TYR A 10 2.07 -9.17 -12.13
C TYR A 10 0.93 -8.35 -11.53
N VAL A 11 1.22 -7.17 -10.98
CA VAL A 11 0.21 -6.29 -10.37
C VAL A 11 -0.74 -5.69 -11.41
N ASN A 12 -0.23 -5.32 -12.58
CA ASN A 12 -1.05 -4.79 -13.67
C ASN A 12 -1.89 -5.88 -14.37
N ASP A 13 -1.39 -7.13 -14.42
CA ASP A 13 -2.10 -8.29 -15.00
C ASP A 13 -3.07 -8.93 -13.99
N ALA A 14 -2.90 -8.70 -12.69
CA ALA A 14 -3.80 -9.20 -11.65
C ALA A 14 -5.15 -8.48 -11.69
N SER A 15 -6.21 -9.16 -11.22
CA SER A 15 -7.50 -8.50 -11.08
C SER A 15 -7.36 -7.33 -10.10
N PHE A 16 -8.07 -6.23 -10.41
CA PHE A 16 -8.11 -5.02 -9.58
C PHE A 16 -8.30 -5.33 -8.09
N VAL A 17 -9.14 -6.32 -7.78
CA VAL A 17 -9.44 -6.78 -6.41
C VAL A 17 -8.24 -7.42 -5.70
N ILE A 18 -7.42 -8.19 -6.40
CA ILE A 18 -6.23 -8.83 -5.81
C ILE A 18 -5.14 -7.79 -5.58
N THR A 19 -4.96 -6.89 -6.54
CA THR A 19 -4.04 -5.75 -6.42
C THR A 19 -4.45 -4.85 -5.25
N GLU A 20 -5.74 -4.55 -5.12
CA GLU A 20 -6.28 -3.83 -3.98
C GLU A 20 -5.97 -4.55 -2.66
N LEU A 21 -6.25 -5.84 -2.51
CA LEU A 21 -6.00 -6.58 -1.27
C LEU A 21 -4.53 -6.61 -0.84
N VAL A 22 -3.61 -6.79 -1.80
CA VAL A 22 -2.16 -6.82 -1.56
C VAL A 22 -1.66 -5.47 -1.04
N ILE A 23 -2.33 -4.38 -1.42
CA ILE A 23 -1.93 -3.02 -1.06
C ILE A 23 -2.69 -2.49 0.17
N LEU A 24 -3.97 -2.83 0.28
CA LEU A 24 -4.84 -2.46 1.40
C LEU A 24 -4.32 -3.03 2.71
N LEU A 25 -3.93 -4.31 2.74
CA LEU A 25 -3.57 -4.97 3.99
C LEU A 25 -2.37 -4.29 4.69
N PRO A 26 -1.25 -3.99 4.01
CA PRO A 26 -0.18 -3.18 4.58
C PRO A 26 -0.66 -1.84 5.14
N ILE A 27 -1.47 -1.13 4.36
CA ILE A 27 -1.93 0.22 4.71
C ILE A 27 -2.86 0.20 5.93
N CYS A 28 -3.73 -0.80 6.02
CA CYS A 28 -4.58 -1.03 7.19
C CYS A 28 -3.77 -1.29 8.45
N VAL A 29 -2.73 -2.13 8.37
CA VAL A 29 -1.86 -2.41 9.53
C VAL A 29 -1.12 -1.15 9.96
N VAL A 30 -0.61 -0.36 9.02
CA VAL A 30 0.05 0.91 9.32
C VAL A 30 -0.93 1.88 9.99
N ALA A 31 -2.12 2.07 9.44
CA ALA A 31 -3.14 2.95 10.03
C ALA A 31 -3.53 2.49 11.44
N TYR A 32 -3.66 1.19 11.67
CA TYR A 32 -3.98 0.61 12.97
C TYR A 32 -2.91 0.89 14.04
N LEU A 33 -1.63 1.00 13.66
CA LEU A 33 -0.55 1.37 14.59
C LEU A 33 -0.63 2.81 15.10
N PHE A 34 -1.41 3.69 14.46
CA PHE A 34 -1.59 5.08 14.90
C PHE A 34 -2.79 5.28 15.83
N TYR A 35 -3.51 4.20 16.19
CA TYR A 35 -4.59 4.30 17.17
C TYR A 35 -4.04 4.39 18.60
N PRO A 36 -4.40 5.45 19.35
CA PRO A 36 -3.80 5.72 20.65
C PRO A 36 -4.20 4.72 21.75
N ASP A 37 -5.33 4.03 21.60
CA ASP A 37 -5.92 3.16 22.64
C ASP A 37 -5.66 1.66 22.43
N VAL A 38 -4.77 1.29 21.51
CA VAL A 38 -4.50 -0.11 21.16
C VAL A 38 -3.18 -0.56 21.79
N GLU A 39 -3.23 -1.56 22.67
CA GLU A 39 -2.02 -2.28 23.09
C GLU A 39 -1.48 -3.13 21.93
N PHE A 40 -0.29 -2.78 21.46
CA PHE A 40 0.33 -3.47 20.34
C PHE A 40 1.08 -4.72 20.81
N THR A 41 0.71 -5.88 20.25
CA THR A 41 1.54 -7.08 20.39
C THR A 41 2.82 -6.97 19.55
N LEU A 42 3.92 -7.61 19.97
CA LEU A 42 5.17 -7.64 19.20
C LEU A 42 4.96 -8.11 17.75
N ARG A 43 4.04 -9.07 17.54
CA ARG A 43 3.67 -9.54 16.19
C ARG A 43 3.10 -8.41 15.34
N LEU A 44 2.21 -7.60 15.90
CA LEU A 44 1.58 -6.48 15.21
C LEU A 44 2.60 -5.39 14.86
N LEU A 45 3.56 -5.12 15.74
CA LEU A 45 4.67 -4.21 15.44
C LEU A 45 5.51 -4.71 14.24
N ILE A 46 5.88 -6.00 14.24
CA ILE A 46 6.62 -6.62 13.12
C ILE A 46 5.83 -6.52 11.81
N PHE A 47 4.54 -6.85 11.85
CA PHE A 47 3.67 -6.71 10.68
C PHE A 47 3.58 -5.27 10.20
N GLY A 48 3.52 -4.29 11.10
CA GLY A 48 3.51 -2.88 10.75
C GLY A 48 4.80 -2.39 10.09
N ILE A 49 5.96 -2.90 10.50
CA ILE A 49 7.25 -2.59 9.84
C ILE A 49 7.27 -3.17 8.42
N ILE A 50 6.89 -4.44 8.26
CA ILE A 50 6.81 -5.10 6.94
C ILE A 50 5.82 -4.35 6.05
N ALA A 51 4.66 -4.03 6.59
CA ALA A 51 3.62 -3.30 5.91
C ALA A 51 4.10 -1.91 5.46
N SER A 52 4.80 -1.17 6.31
CA SER A 52 5.39 0.13 5.97
C SER A 52 6.39 0.01 4.81
N ALA A 53 7.24 -1.02 4.82
CA ALA A 53 8.19 -1.27 3.74
C ALA A 53 7.48 -1.58 2.40
N VAL A 54 6.42 -2.39 2.44
CA VAL A 54 5.60 -2.70 1.26
C VAL A 54 4.91 -1.43 0.74
N SER A 55 4.31 -0.62 1.61
CA SER A 55 3.67 0.64 1.22
C SER A 55 4.65 1.62 0.59
N LEU A 56 5.84 1.78 1.17
CA LEU A 56 6.90 2.63 0.61
C LEU A 56 7.36 2.14 -0.77
N PHE A 57 7.45 0.82 -0.96
CA PHE A 57 7.79 0.24 -2.26
C PHE A 57 6.71 0.52 -3.31
N HIS A 58 5.43 0.47 -2.94
CA HIS A 58 4.33 0.84 -3.86
C HIS A 58 4.38 2.32 -4.20
N ILE A 59 4.57 3.21 -3.22
CA ILE A 59 4.73 4.64 -3.48
C ILE A 59 5.89 4.89 -4.44
N PHE A 60 7.02 4.21 -4.26
CA PHE A 60 8.17 4.30 -5.17
C PHE A 60 7.80 3.90 -6.60
N LEU A 61 7.09 2.79 -6.79
CA LEU A 61 6.62 2.37 -8.12
C LEU A 61 5.60 3.36 -8.71
N GLY A 62 4.72 3.92 -7.88
CA GLY A 62 3.78 4.95 -8.28
C GLY A 62 4.48 6.22 -8.75
N VAL A 63 5.52 6.69 -8.04
CA VAL A 63 6.33 7.84 -8.46
C VAL A 63 7.03 7.56 -9.80
N ILE A 64 7.57 6.35 -9.99
CA ILE A 64 8.13 5.95 -11.29
C ILE A 64 7.06 5.97 -12.38
N ALA A 65 5.85 5.49 -12.10
CA ALA A 65 4.75 5.50 -13.05
C ALA A 65 4.35 6.93 -13.45
N ILE A 66 4.34 7.88 -12.50
CA ILE A 66 4.11 9.31 -12.78
C ILE A 66 5.18 9.85 -13.73
N ILE A 67 6.46 9.61 -13.44
CA ILE A 67 7.59 10.06 -14.28
C ILE A 67 7.45 9.52 -15.71
N ASN A 68 6.94 8.29 -15.85
CA ASN A 68 6.74 7.63 -17.14
C ASN A 68 5.38 7.94 -17.81
N ASN A 69 4.55 8.81 -17.23
CA ASN A 69 3.17 9.07 -17.68
C ASN A 69 2.29 7.81 -17.79
N ASP A 70 2.58 6.77 -16.99
CA ASP A 70 1.76 5.56 -16.91
C ASP A 70 0.60 5.77 -15.92
N VAL A 71 -0.57 6.10 -16.48
CA VAL A 71 -1.78 6.40 -15.71
C VAL A 71 -2.26 5.18 -14.91
N MET A 72 -2.19 3.98 -15.48
CA MET A 72 -2.67 2.77 -14.81
C MET A 72 -1.74 2.38 -13.66
N GLY A 73 -0.43 2.44 -13.89
CA GLY A 73 0.56 2.27 -12.83
C GLY A 73 0.38 3.30 -11.71
N THR A 74 0.14 4.56 -12.06
CA THR A 74 -0.07 5.63 -11.07
C THR A 74 -1.31 5.37 -10.20
N LEU A 75 -2.42 4.96 -10.80
CA LEU A 75 -3.65 4.64 -10.08
C LEU A 75 -3.45 3.45 -9.13
N ASN A 76 -2.86 2.37 -9.63
CA ASN A 76 -2.65 1.13 -8.89
C ASN A 76 -1.66 1.29 -7.72
N PHE A 77 -0.54 1.98 -7.95
CA PHE A 77 0.56 2.04 -6.99
C PHE A 77 0.54 3.27 -6.07
N LEU A 78 -0.26 4.30 -6.38
CA LEU A 78 -0.24 5.56 -5.63
C LEU A 78 -1.63 6.03 -5.17
N VAL A 79 -2.59 6.17 -6.09
CA VAL A 79 -3.86 6.83 -5.80
C VAL A 79 -4.77 5.99 -4.90
N ILE A 80 -5.03 4.73 -5.27
CA ILE A 80 -5.86 3.81 -4.46
C ILE A 80 -5.25 3.61 -3.05
N PRO A 81 -3.94 3.33 -2.91
CA PRO A 81 -3.27 3.24 -1.61
C PRO A 81 -3.50 4.45 -0.70
N ILE A 82 -3.29 5.66 -1.23
CA ILE A 82 -3.39 6.91 -0.47
C ILE A 82 -4.83 7.18 -0.04
N ILE A 83 -5.81 6.98 -0.92
CA ILE A 83 -7.23 7.19 -0.62
C ILE A 83 -7.67 6.25 0.51
N VAL A 84 -7.30 4.98 0.43
CA VAL A 84 -7.61 3.98 1.46
C VAL A 84 -6.96 4.36 2.79
N PHE A 85 -5.67 4.71 2.79
CA PHE A 85 -4.97 5.14 4.01
C PHE A 85 -5.68 6.32 4.66
N GLY A 86 -5.97 7.37 3.87
CA GLY A 86 -6.64 8.57 4.35
C GLY A 86 -8.04 8.28 4.90
N ALA A 87 -8.81 7.40 4.25
CA ALA A 87 -10.13 7.00 4.71
C ALA A 87 -10.08 6.23 6.04
N LEU A 88 -9.14 5.28 6.18
CA LEU A 88 -8.98 4.51 7.42
C LEU A 88 -8.51 5.37 8.59
N VAL A 89 -7.53 6.25 8.34
CA VAL A 89 -7.07 7.23 9.33
C VAL A 89 -8.25 8.13 9.74
N TYR A 90 -8.98 8.70 8.80
CA TYR A 90 -10.13 9.55 9.11
C TYR A 90 -11.21 8.85 9.93
N LEU A 91 -11.56 7.61 9.56
CA LEU A 91 -12.54 6.80 10.30
C LEU A 91 -12.04 6.39 11.69
N GLY A 92 -10.73 6.32 11.89
CA GLY A 92 -10.11 5.93 13.14
C GLY A 92 -9.85 7.01 14.16
N TYR A 93 -9.73 8.25 13.70
CA TYR A 93 -9.66 9.43 14.56
C TYR A 93 -11.05 9.94 14.98
N ARG A 94 -12.13 9.22 14.64
CA ARG A 94 -13.49 9.41 15.15
C ARG A 94 -13.78 8.45 16.29
#